data_AF-A0A6P2C805-F1
#
_entry.id   AF-A0A6P2C805-F1
#
_cell.length_a   1.000
_cell.length_b   1.000
_cell.length_c   1.000
_cell.angle_alpha   90.00
_cell.angle_beta   90.00
_cell.angle_gamma   90.00
#
_symmetry.space_group_name_H-M   'P 1'
#
loop_
_entity.id
_entity.type
_entity.pdbx_description
1 polymer ?
#
loop_
_entity_poly.entity_id
_entity_poly.type
_entity_poly.pdbx_seq_one_letter_code
_entity_poly.pdbx_strand_id
1 'polypeptide(L)'
;MSSVSQPRRSQGLPLLAPAQRRYHVGGEERRHVDPGRWVLTAPSAGTSEPLRVTFDRPLDHGLLARCLQVSGPDGRPVDGTPSIGRGEQSWQLAPSRAWAPGSHQLVVDPVLEDVAGNSVSRVFDRDLDRPEDQPRQTRPVTVGFRSR
;
A
#
# COMPACT_ATOMS: atom_id res chain seq x y z
N MET A 1 22.42 -56.21 4.03
CA MET A 1 21.55 -55.59 5.05
C MET A 1 21.71 -54.08 4.89
N SER A 2 20.87 -53.46 4.05
CA SER A 2 19.72 -52.62 4.47
C SER A 2 20.17 -51.19 4.77
N SER A 3 19.60 -50.11 4.25
CA SER A 3 18.48 -49.89 3.34
C SER A 3 18.62 -48.47 2.79
N VAL A 4 18.29 -48.29 1.52
CA VAL A 4 18.04 -46.97 0.91
C VAL A 4 16.76 -46.39 1.50
N SER A 5 16.74 -45.09 1.74
CA SER A 5 15.49 -44.33 1.79
C SER A 5 15.69 -42.93 1.20
N GLN A 6 15.37 -42.84 -0.08
CA GLN A 6 15.07 -41.60 -0.78
C GLN A 6 13.73 -41.04 -0.29
N PRO A 7 13.61 -39.74 0.02
CA PRO A 7 12.31 -39.12 0.06
C PRO A 7 11.80 -38.92 -1.37
N ARG A 8 10.81 -39.73 -1.78
CA ARG A 8 9.90 -39.36 -2.87
C ARG A 8 9.06 -38.18 -2.37
N ARG A 9 9.09 -37.05 -3.10
CA ARG A 9 8.00 -36.09 -3.07
C ARG A 9 7.23 -36.19 -4.39
N SER A 10 5.95 -36.46 -4.24
CA SER A 10 4.90 -36.47 -5.24
C SER A 10 4.72 -35.08 -5.88
N GLN A 11 4.24 -35.07 -7.13
CA GLN A 11 4.05 -33.93 -8.01
C GLN A 11 3.66 -32.61 -7.32
N GLY A 12 4.39 -31.54 -7.61
CA GLY A 12 4.03 -30.16 -7.28
C GLY A 12 4.56 -29.24 -8.37
N LEU A 13 3.69 -28.36 -8.89
CA LEU A 13 3.92 -27.43 -9.99
C LEU A 13 5.32 -26.78 -9.94
N PRO A 14 6.00 -26.58 -11.08
CA PRO A 14 7.26 -25.85 -11.10
C PRO A 14 7.02 -24.44 -10.54
N LEU A 15 7.79 -24.07 -9.52
CA LEU A 15 7.95 -22.68 -9.11
C LEU A 15 8.48 -21.91 -10.32
N LEU A 16 7.60 -21.16 -10.98
CA LEU A 16 7.96 -20.24 -12.05
C LEU A 16 8.81 -19.12 -11.45
N ALA A 17 10.12 -19.32 -11.51
CA ALA A 17 11.19 -18.48 -10.97
C ALA A 17 11.23 -18.32 -9.43
N PRO A 18 12.43 -18.23 -8.83
CA PRO A 18 12.56 -17.88 -7.42
C PRO A 18 12.15 -16.42 -7.21
N ALA A 19 10.99 -16.19 -6.59
CA ALA A 19 10.63 -14.86 -6.08
C ALA A 19 11.42 -14.60 -4.79
N GLN A 20 12.50 -13.81 -4.88
CA GLN A 20 13.27 -13.39 -3.71
C GLN A 20 12.70 -12.06 -3.16
N ARG A 21 12.08 -12.10 -1.97
CA ARG A 21 11.73 -10.89 -1.21
C ARG A 21 12.75 -10.70 -0.09
N ARG A 22 13.44 -9.55 -0.10
CA ARG A 22 14.48 -9.22 0.88
C ARG A 22 13.86 -8.40 2.00
N TYR A 23 13.81 -8.97 3.19
CA TYR A 23 13.34 -8.28 4.39
C TYR A 23 14.52 -7.62 5.10
N HIS A 24 14.37 -6.35 5.46
CA HIS A 24 15.25 -5.67 6.40
C HIS A 24 14.47 -5.44 7.69
N VAL A 25 15.01 -5.90 8.80
CA VAL A 25 14.45 -5.63 10.13
C VAL A 25 15.01 -4.29 10.59
N GLY A 26 14.15 -3.27 10.65
CA GLY A 26 14.47 -1.96 11.23
C GLY A 26 14.27 -1.94 12.76
N GLY A 27 14.48 -0.78 13.38
CA GLY A 27 14.05 -0.57 14.77
C GLY A 27 12.54 -0.73 14.94
N GLU A 28 12.07 -0.91 16.16
CA GLU A 28 10.64 -1.03 16.44
C GLU A 28 9.86 0.19 15.92
N GLU A 29 8.85 -0.09 15.11
CA GLU A 29 7.94 0.92 14.59
C GLU A 29 6.59 0.73 15.29
N ARG A 30 6.30 1.63 16.24
CA ARG A 30 5.10 1.60 17.10
C ARG A 30 4.19 2.80 16.81
N ARG A 31 4.00 3.10 15.53
CA ARG A 31 3.11 4.20 15.10
C ARG A 31 2.16 3.70 14.05
N HIS A 32 0.95 4.28 14.05
CA HIS A 32 0.00 4.14 12.95
C HIS A 32 0.67 4.43 11.60
N VAL A 33 0.19 3.76 10.56
CA VAL A 33 0.41 4.23 9.19
C VAL A 33 -0.30 5.58 9.04
N ASP A 34 0.44 6.61 8.65
CA ASP A 34 -0.09 7.97 8.56
C ASP A 34 -0.03 8.46 7.10
N PRO A 35 -1.16 8.41 6.35
CA PRO A 35 -1.22 8.91 4.99
C PRO A 35 -0.86 10.40 4.85
N GLY A 36 -0.96 11.18 5.94
CA GLY A 36 -0.55 12.58 5.94
C GLY A 36 0.96 12.80 5.79
N ARG A 37 1.78 11.75 5.98
CA ARG A 37 3.25 11.80 5.80
C ARG A 37 3.70 11.39 4.39
N TRP A 38 2.78 10.95 3.53
CA TRP A 38 3.13 10.48 2.20
C TRP A 38 3.40 11.64 1.25
N VAL A 39 4.30 11.40 0.30
CA VAL A 39 4.60 12.36 -0.76
C VAL A 39 3.82 11.98 -2.01
N LEU A 40 2.92 12.86 -2.44
CA LEU A 40 2.14 12.71 -3.65
C LEU A 40 2.74 13.57 -4.77
N THR A 41 3.16 12.94 -5.86
CA THR A 41 3.49 13.63 -7.10
C THR A 41 2.25 13.64 -7.99
N ALA A 42 1.57 14.78 -8.01
CA ALA A 42 0.36 14.96 -8.78
C ALA A 42 0.67 14.97 -10.30
N PRO A 43 -0.14 14.29 -11.12
CA PRO A 43 0.01 14.29 -12.56
C PRO A 43 -0.61 15.53 -13.20
N SER A 44 -0.13 15.88 -14.39
CA SER A 44 -0.63 17.03 -15.16
C SER A 44 -2.04 16.76 -15.71
N ALA A 45 -2.92 17.75 -15.67
CA ALA A 45 -4.26 17.65 -16.23
C ALA A 45 -4.21 17.39 -17.75
N GLY A 46 -5.17 16.63 -18.27
CA GLY A 46 -5.21 16.28 -19.68
C GLY A 46 -4.19 15.22 -20.11
N THR A 47 -3.39 14.68 -19.19
CA THR A 47 -2.42 13.60 -19.46
C THR A 47 -2.86 12.27 -18.84
N SER A 48 -2.21 11.18 -19.25
CA SER A 48 -2.29 9.88 -18.56
C SER A 48 -1.04 9.60 -17.72
N GLU A 49 -0.32 10.64 -17.28
CA GLU A 49 0.80 10.49 -16.37
C GLU A 49 0.31 9.83 -15.07
N PRO A 50 1.07 8.88 -14.48
CA PRO A 50 0.63 8.23 -13.26
C PRO A 50 0.67 9.18 -12.07
N LEU A 51 -0.36 9.14 -11.22
CA LEU A 51 -0.22 9.62 -9.84
C LEU A 51 0.82 8.75 -9.15
N ARG A 52 1.83 9.35 -8.51
CA ARG A 52 2.82 8.63 -7.70
C ARG A 52 2.67 8.98 -6.23
N VAL A 53 2.63 7.95 -5.39
CA VAL A 53 2.58 8.05 -3.94
C VAL A 53 3.82 7.35 -3.38
N THR A 54 4.62 8.07 -2.59
CA THR A 54 5.76 7.53 -1.86
C THR A 54 5.42 7.47 -0.37
N PHE A 55 5.59 6.29 0.22
CA PHE A 55 5.29 6.03 1.63
C PHE A 55 6.51 6.32 2.50
N ASP A 56 6.27 6.62 3.78
CA ASP A 56 7.33 6.81 4.78
C ASP A 56 7.96 5.49 5.25
N ARG A 57 7.31 4.36 4.94
CA ARG A 57 7.72 2.99 5.28
C ARG A 57 7.17 1.96 4.29
N PRO A 58 7.74 0.74 4.23
CA PRO A 58 7.15 -0.37 3.46
C PRO A 58 5.76 -0.74 3.99
N LEU A 59 4.78 -0.88 3.08
CA LEU A 59 3.42 -1.32 3.41
C LEU A 59 3.15 -2.76 2.95
N ASP A 60 2.06 -3.35 3.43
CA ASP A 60 1.68 -4.71 3.01
C ASP A 60 1.27 -4.75 1.53
N HIS A 61 1.89 -5.65 0.78
CA HIS A 61 1.72 -5.78 -0.66
C HIS A 61 0.28 -6.15 -1.05
N GLY A 62 -0.34 -7.08 -0.31
CA GLY A 62 -1.68 -7.56 -0.62
C GLY A 62 -2.73 -6.48 -0.36
N LEU A 63 -2.54 -5.67 0.68
CA LEU A 63 -3.39 -4.55 1.02
C LEU A 63 -3.25 -3.38 0.04
N LEU A 64 -2.03 -3.05 -0.39
CA LEU A 64 -1.79 -2.01 -1.40
C LEU A 64 -2.57 -2.22 -2.71
N ALA A 65 -2.87 -3.47 -3.07
CA ALA A 65 -3.65 -3.78 -4.27
C ALA A 65 -5.14 -3.40 -4.18
N ARG A 66 -5.68 -3.18 -2.96
CA ARG A 66 -7.14 -2.96 -2.74
C ARG A 66 -7.51 -1.78 -1.85
N CYS A 67 -6.59 -1.30 -1.02
CA CYS A 67 -6.87 -0.28 0.00
C CYS A 67 -6.62 1.16 -0.46
N LEU A 68 -6.15 1.36 -1.70
CA LEU A 68 -5.91 2.68 -2.27
C LEU A 68 -6.83 2.89 -3.48
N GLN A 69 -7.57 3.99 -3.45
CA GLN A 69 -8.44 4.42 -4.54
C GLN A 69 -8.22 5.91 -4.80
N VAL A 70 -8.48 6.36 -6.02
CA VAL A 70 -8.44 7.78 -6.35
C VAL A 70 -9.83 8.22 -6.75
N SER A 71 -10.29 9.35 -6.21
CA SER A 71 -11.53 10.01 -6.61
C SER A 71 -11.23 11.33 -7.31
N GLY A 72 -11.98 11.59 -8.38
CA GLY A 72 -11.93 12.82 -9.16
C GLY A 72 -12.63 14.00 -8.49
N PRO A 73 -12.62 15.18 -9.14
CA PRO A 73 -13.24 16.39 -8.61
C PRO A 73 -14.77 16.31 -8.48
N ASP A 74 -15.39 15.41 -9.23
CA ASP A 74 -16.82 15.09 -9.17
C ASP A 74 -17.16 14.05 -8.08
N GLY A 75 -16.16 13.61 -7.31
CA GLY A 75 -16.29 12.59 -6.27
C GLY A 75 -16.36 11.15 -6.80
N ARG A 76 -16.25 10.94 -8.12
CA ARG A 76 -16.28 9.59 -8.72
C ARG A 76 -14.90 8.94 -8.71
N PRO A 77 -14.81 7.61 -8.60
CA PRO A 77 -13.55 6.91 -8.74
C PRO A 77 -12.89 7.18 -10.10
N VAL A 78 -11.57 7.36 -10.09
CA VAL A 78 -10.74 7.40 -11.28
C VAL A 78 -10.31 5.98 -11.59
N ASP A 79 -10.81 5.45 -12.71
CA ASP A 79 -10.38 4.15 -13.22
C ASP A 79 -8.92 4.20 -13.66
N GLY A 80 -8.14 3.19 -13.29
CA GLY A 80 -6.74 3.10 -13.65
C GLY A 80 -6.11 1.78 -13.27
N THR A 81 -4.87 1.59 -13.70
CA THR A 81 -4.06 0.41 -13.38
C THR A 81 -3.10 0.76 -12.24
N PRO A 82 -3.27 0.17 -11.04
CA PRO A 82 -2.35 0.36 -9.95
C PRO A 82 -1.06 -0.43 -10.19
N SER A 83 0.07 0.10 -9.71
CA SER A 83 1.34 -0.63 -9.66
C SER A 83 2.07 -0.32 -8.36
N ILE A 84 2.67 -1.35 -7.76
CA ILE A 84 3.44 -1.25 -6.52
C ILE A 84 4.92 -1.16 -6.89
N GLY A 85 5.60 -0.14 -6.37
CA GLY A 85 7.01 0.07 -6.60
C GLY A 85 7.89 -0.82 -5.72
N ARG A 86 9.20 -0.71 -5.93
CA ARG A 86 10.20 -1.55 -5.25
C ARG A 86 10.10 -1.43 -3.73
N GLY A 87 10.13 -2.58 -3.05
CA GLY A 87 10.13 -2.67 -1.59
C GLY A 87 8.85 -2.14 -0.94
N GLU A 88 7.74 -2.13 -1.69
CA GLU A 88 6.42 -1.71 -1.21
C GLU A 88 6.39 -0.31 -0.57
N GLN A 89 7.32 0.56 -0.97
CA GLN A 89 7.47 1.93 -0.48
C GLN A 89 6.88 2.98 -1.44
N SER A 90 6.31 2.54 -2.55
CA SER A 90 5.57 3.43 -3.44
C SER A 90 4.45 2.70 -4.14
N TRP A 91 3.45 3.47 -4.53
CA TRP A 91 2.31 3.04 -5.31
C TRP A 91 2.04 4.07 -6.39
N GLN A 92 1.57 3.62 -7.54
CA GLN A 92 1.23 4.47 -8.66
C GLN A 92 -0.11 4.07 -9.26
N LEU A 93 -0.86 5.04 -9.77
CA LEU A 93 -2.05 4.81 -10.58
C LEU A 93 -1.90 5.48 -11.93
N ALA A 94 -1.76 4.67 -12.99
CA ALA A 94 -1.89 5.15 -14.36
C ALA A 94 -3.38 5.16 -14.72
N PRO A 95 -4.00 6.32 -15.00
CA PRO A 95 -5.43 6.37 -15.24
C PRO A 95 -5.77 5.81 -16.62
N SER A 96 -6.95 5.21 -16.76
CA SER A 96 -7.47 4.71 -18.04
C SER A 96 -7.88 5.84 -18.99
N ARG A 97 -8.05 7.06 -18.47
CA ARG A 97 -8.40 8.28 -19.21
C ARG A 97 -7.55 9.44 -18.70
N ALA A 98 -7.42 10.48 -19.50
CA ALA A 98 -6.69 11.68 -19.11
C ALA A 98 -7.28 12.31 -17.83
N TRP A 99 -6.42 12.82 -16.95
CA TRP A 99 -6.84 13.46 -15.70
C TRP A 99 -7.72 14.67 -15.97
N ALA A 100 -8.84 14.75 -15.24
CA ALA A 100 -9.61 15.98 -15.18
C ALA A 100 -8.79 17.08 -14.50
N PRO A 101 -8.96 18.36 -14.86
CA PRO A 101 -8.38 19.44 -14.07
C PRO A 101 -9.08 19.54 -12.71
N GLY A 102 -8.32 19.84 -11.64
CA GLY A 102 -8.88 20.19 -10.34
C GLY A 102 -8.48 19.27 -9.19
N SER A 103 -9.24 19.36 -8.10
CA SER A 103 -8.95 18.66 -6.84
C SER A 103 -9.33 17.19 -6.93
N HIS A 104 -8.36 16.33 -6.67
CA HIS A 104 -8.54 14.88 -6.55
C HIS A 104 -8.25 14.45 -5.13
N GLN A 105 -8.61 13.21 -4.83
CA GLN A 105 -8.49 12.63 -3.51
C GLN A 105 -7.91 11.22 -3.62
N LEU A 106 -6.81 10.96 -2.93
CA LEU A 106 -6.39 9.60 -2.62
C LEU A 106 -7.19 9.15 -1.39
N VAL A 107 -8.00 8.11 -1.56
CA VAL A 107 -8.81 7.49 -0.52
C VAL A 107 -8.08 6.24 -0.04
N VAL A 108 -7.85 6.19 1.28
CA VAL A 108 -7.08 5.14 1.95
C VAL A 108 -8.00 4.38 2.89
N ASP A 109 -8.14 3.08 2.68
CA ASP A 109 -8.86 2.20 3.59
C ASP A 109 -8.10 2.10 4.93
N PRO A 110 -8.77 2.30 6.08
CA PRO A 110 -8.17 2.25 7.40
C PRO A 110 -7.52 0.91 7.77
N VAL A 111 -7.81 -0.17 7.04
CA VAL A 111 -7.18 -1.49 7.24
C VAL A 111 -5.80 -1.62 6.59
N LEU A 112 -5.38 -0.63 5.78
CA LEU A 112 -4.03 -0.63 5.21
C LEU A 112 -3.00 -0.61 6.33
N GLU A 113 -2.04 -1.55 6.26
CA GLU A 113 -1.06 -1.79 7.30
C GLU A 113 0.37 -1.89 6.76
N ASP A 114 1.33 -1.70 7.66
CA ASP A 114 2.75 -1.93 7.42
C ASP A 114 3.15 -3.38 7.67
N VAL A 115 4.38 -3.74 7.32
CA VAL A 115 4.89 -5.12 7.46
C VAL A 115 4.95 -5.58 8.93
N ALA A 116 4.88 -4.66 9.90
CA ALA A 116 4.84 -4.97 11.33
C ALA A 116 3.40 -5.09 11.88
N GLY A 117 2.37 -4.90 11.03
CA GLY A 117 0.96 -5.01 11.39
C GLY A 117 0.36 -3.73 11.98
N ASN A 118 1.06 -2.59 11.91
CA ASN A 118 0.45 -1.30 12.26
C ASN A 118 -0.39 -0.82 11.10
N SER A 119 -1.66 -0.54 11.33
CA SER A 119 -2.57 0.01 10.33
C SER A 119 -2.81 1.50 10.49
N VAL A 120 -3.50 2.08 9.52
CA VAL A 120 -4.01 3.45 9.62
C VAL A 120 -4.95 3.60 10.82
N SER A 121 -5.68 2.55 11.19
CA SER A 121 -6.64 2.56 12.31
C SER A 121 -6.10 2.01 13.63
N ARG A 122 -5.03 1.22 13.66
CA ARG A 122 -4.58 0.53 14.87
C ARG A 122 -3.06 0.28 14.88
N VAL A 123 -2.40 0.53 16.02
CA VAL A 123 -1.04 0.06 16.29
C VAL A 123 -1.06 -1.40 16.77
N PHE A 124 -0.12 -2.21 16.31
CA PHE A 124 -0.03 -3.63 16.67
C PHE A 124 0.37 -3.82 18.14
N ASP A 125 1.57 -3.35 18.51
CA ASP A 125 2.11 -3.39 19.88
C ASP A 125 1.74 -2.11 20.64
N ARG A 126 0.45 -1.96 20.93
CA ARG A 126 -0.10 -0.77 21.60
C ARG A 126 0.26 -0.73 23.09
N ASP A 127 0.66 0.43 23.56
CA ASP A 127 0.70 0.75 24.98
C ASP A 127 -0.68 1.32 25.39
N LEU A 128 -1.37 0.65 26.33
CA LEU A 128 -2.73 1.04 26.72
C LEU A 128 -2.77 2.38 27.47
N ASP A 129 -1.64 2.82 28.01
CA ASP A 129 -1.52 4.07 28.75
C ASP A 129 -1.16 5.25 27.84
N ARG A 130 -0.92 5.02 26.54
CA ARG A 130 -0.60 6.05 25.55
C ARG A 130 -1.82 6.43 24.70
N PRO A 131 -2.32 7.67 24.77
CA PRO A 131 -3.43 8.13 23.95
C PRO A 131 -3.19 8.01 22.44
N GLU A 132 -1.94 8.18 21.98
CA GLU A 132 -1.57 8.07 20.56
C GLU A 132 -1.70 6.66 19.97
N ASP A 133 -1.73 5.62 20.81
CA ASP A 133 -1.87 4.22 20.41
C ASP A 133 -3.35 3.75 20.43
N GLN A 134 -4.27 4.63 20.84
CA GLN A 134 -5.68 4.32 20.82
C GLN A 134 -6.18 4.09 19.39
N PRO A 135 -7.01 3.05 19.16
CA PRO A 135 -7.58 2.80 17.86
C PRO A 135 -8.33 4.03 17.32
N ARG A 136 -8.07 4.37 16.05
CA ARG A 136 -8.77 5.42 15.33
C ARG A 136 -10.04 4.87 14.70
N GLN A 137 -10.96 5.76 14.34
CA GLN A 137 -12.17 5.37 13.61
C GLN A 137 -11.82 4.63 12.33
N THR A 138 -12.55 3.57 12.02
CA THR A 138 -12.40 2.77 10.80
C THR A 138 -13.11 3.42 9.62
N ARG A 139 -12.86 4.72 9.40
CA ARG A 139 -13.33 5.45 8.22
C ARG A 139 -12.17 5.66 7.25
N PRO A 140 -12.42 5.69 5.93
CA PRO A 140 -11.40 6.05 4.96
C PRO A 140 -10.74 7.39 5.28
N VAL A 141 -9.42 7.43 5.15
CA VAL A 141 -8.63 8.66 5.25
C VAL A 141 -8.41 9.21 3.85
N THR A 142 -8.51 10.52 3.69
CA THR A 142 -8.39 11.16 2.39
C THR A 142 -7.20 12.12 2.34
N VAL A 143 -6.36 11.98 1.32
CA VAL A 143 -5.25 12.89 1.02
C VAL A 143 -5.54 13.63 -0.28
N GLY A 144 -5.67 14.94 -0.23
CA GLY A 144 -5.98 15.76 -1.39
C GLY A 144 -4.75 16.06 -2.25
N PHE A 145 -4.92 16.04 -3.58
CA PHE A 145 -3.93 16.53 -4.54
C PHE A 145 -4.63 17.26 -5.69
N ARG A 146 -3.88 17.97 -6.53
CA ARG A 146 -4.43 18.74 -7.65
C ARG A 146 -3.71 18.43 -8.95
N SER A 147 -4.46 18.08 -9.98
CA SER A 147 -3.98 18.04 -11.36
C SER A 147 -4.20 19.40 -12.01
N ARG A 148 -3.12 19.98 -12.51
CA ARG A 148 -3.07 21.29 -13.16
C ARG A 148 -2.65 21.17 -14.61
#